data_AF-A0A673X7G8-F1
#
_entry.id   AF-A0A673X7G8-F1
#
_cell.length_a   1.000
_cell.length_b   1.000
_cell.length_c   1.000
_cell.angle_alpha   90.00
_cell.angle_beta   90.00
_cell.angle_gamma   90.00
#
_symmetry.space_group_name_H-M   'P 1'
#
loop_
_entity.id
_entity.type
_entity.pdbx_description
1 polymer ?
#
loop_
_entity_poly.entity_id
_entity_poly.type
_entity_poly.pdbx_seq_one_letter_code
_entity_poly.pdbx_strand_id
1 'polypeptide(L)'
;MVDYITRYLTTIRERKVTPGPEVKPGYMRELLPDSAPTDPEDWDCIFRDIEKVIMPGVVHWQSPYMHAYYPALTSWPSMLGDMLADAINNIGFTWASSPACTELEMNVMDWLCKALGLPTFFLHHHPDSTGGGILQLCATLGTTGVCAFDNLSELGPVCTSEGNALTQELLRRLTRSGTMYLVPADIDRKRIIRFTVTSQLTTSEDIIRDWNIIRKMATDLLAEDRWQSSDVFYLLFFIRYHFFK
;
A
#
# COMPACT_ATOMS: atom_id res chain seq x y z
N MET A 1 18.79 5.06 12.88
CA MET A 1 17.45 4.71 12.35
C MET A 1 16.75 5.90 11.69
N VAL A 2 16.61 7.05 12.37
CA VAL A 2 15.95 8.25 11.79
C VAL A 2 16.58 8.67 10.45
N ASP A 3 17.91 8.80 10.38
CA ASP A 3 18.59 9.17 9.12
C ASP A 3 18.35 8.17 7.98
N TYR A 4 18.25 6.88 8.33
CA TYR A 4 17.95 5.83 7.36
C TYR A 4 16.54 5.97 6.80
N ILE A 5 15.55 6.16 7.68
CA ILE A 5 14.15 6.37 7.28
C ILE A 5 14.02 7.60 6.39
N THR A 6 14.66 8.72 6.78
CA THR A 6 14.67 9.95 5.99
C THR A 6 15.27 9.70 4.61
N ARG A 7 16.44 9.06 4.53
CA ARG A 7 17.08 8.71 3.26
C ARG A 7 16.18 7.79 2.43
N TYR A 8 15.66 6.72 3.03
CA TYR A 8 14.78 5.77 2.37
C TYR A 8 13.55 6.45 1.75
N LEU A 9 12.82 7.29 2.50
CA LEU A 9 11.62 7.96 1.98
C LEU A 9 11.94 9.03 0.94
N THR A 10 13.05 9.76 1.09
CA THR A 10 13.46 10.81 0.14
C THR A 10 14.01 10.24 -1.17
N THR A 11 14.61 9.04 -1.14
CA THR A 11 15.14 8.37 -2.33
C THR A 11 14.30 7.18 -2.79
N ILE A 12 13.11 6.97 -2.23
CA ILE A 12 12.28 5.77 -2.50
C ILE A 12 11.95 5.58 -3.98
N ARG A 13 11.87 6.67 -4.74
CA ARG A 13 11.63 6.66 -6.19
C ARG A 13 12.71 5.94 -7.00
N GLU A 14 13.91 5.80 -6.44
CA GLU A 14 15.03 5.11 -7.09
C GLU A 14 14.92 3.58 -6.95
N ARG A 15 14.07 3.10 -6.03
CA ARG A 15 13.86 1.66 -5.80
C ARG A 15 12.76 1.11 -6.70
N LYS A 16 12.90 -0.16 -7.11
CA LYS A 16 11.85 -0.89 -7.83
C LYS A 16 10.63 -1.06 -6.92
N VAL A 17 9.43 -0.77 -7.42
CA VAL A 17 8.20 -0.83 -6.60
C VAL A 17 7.93 -2.23 -6.07
N THR A 18 8.12 -3.24 -6.92
CA THR A 18 7.92 -4.64 -6.57
C THR A 18 9.26 -5.38 -6.52
N PRO A 19 9.35 -6.45 -5.71
CA PRO A 19 10.48 -7.36 -5.73
C PRO A 19 10.84 -7.87 -7.13
N GLY A 20 12.12 -8.18 -7.34
CA GLY A 20 12.59 -8.77 -8.58
C GLY A 20 12.17 -10.23 -8.78
N PRO A 21 12.30 -10.78 -9.99
CA PRO A 21 11.89 -12.16 -10.31
C PRO A 21 12.64 -13.26 -9.54
N GLU A 22 13.79 -12.92 -8.93
CA GLU A 22 14.55 -13.76 -8.03
C GLU A 22 13.85 -14.01 -6.69
N VAL A 23 12.96 -13.11 -6.26
CA VAL A 23 12.22 -13.21 -5.00
C VAL A 23 11.02 -14.13 -5.20
N LYS A 24 11.08 -15.32 -4.58
CA LYS A 24 10.04 -16.35 -4.63
C LYS A 24 9.54 -16.71 -3.23
N PRO A 25 8.35 -17.31 -3.10
CA PRO A 25 7.87 -17.79 -1.80
C PRO A 25 8.93 -18.66 -1.10
N GLY A 26 9.31 -18.28 0.12
CA GLY A 26 10.32 -18.96 0.91
C GLY A 26 11.76 -18.46 0.77
N TYR A 27 12.07 -17.50 -0.12
CA TYR A 27 13.44 -17.03 -0.38
C TYR A 27 14.22 -16.64 0.89
N MET A 28 13.53 -16.06 1.88
CA MET A 28 14.16 -15.56 3.10
C MET A 28 14.69 -16.69 3.99
N ARG A 29 14.18 -17.92 3.88
CA ARG A 29 14.65 -19.07 4.67
C ARG A 29 16.11 -19.41 4.37
N GLU A 30 16.55 -19.22 3.13
CA GLU A 30 17.94 -19.49 2.73
C GLU A 30 18.90 -18.37 3.17
N LEU A 31 18.38 -17.23 3.63
CA LEU A 31 19.15 -16.05 4.01
C LEU A 31 19.26 -15.83 5.52
N LEU A 32 18.44 -16.53 6.31
CA LEU A 32 18.39 -16.44 7.77
C LEU A 32 18.89 -17.74 8.42
N PRO A 33 19.40 -17.68 9.66
CA PRO A 33 19.73 -18.89 10.41
C PRO A 33 18.46 -19.71 10.73
N ASP A 34 18.63 -21.03 10.86
CA ASP A 34 17.53 -21.96 11.16
C ASP A 34 16.95 -21.78 12.58
N SER A 35 17.66 -21.08 13.47
CA SER A 35 17.23 -20.79 14.84
C SER A 35 17.64 -19.39 15.28
N ALA A 36 16.89 -18.82 16.23
CA ALA A 36 17.25 -17.54 16.84
C ALA A 36 18.64 -17.61 17.53
N PRO A 37 19.43 -16.53 17.48
CA PRO A 37 20.73 -16.48 18.15
C PRO A 37 20.56 -16.58 19.67
N THR A 38 21.46 -17.31 20.33
CA THR A 38 21.50 -17.43 21.81
C THR A 38 22.17 -16.22 22.46
N ASP A 39 23.09 -15.61 21.73
CA ASP A 39 23.91 -14.50 22.18
C ASP A 39 23.54 -13.22 21.41
N PRO A 40 23.72 -12.03 22.02
CA PRO A 40 23.41 -10.78 21.34
C PRO A 40 24.29 -10.57 20.12
N GLU A 41 23.71 -9.99 19.07
CA GLU A 41 24.42 -9.58 17.87
C GLU A 41 24.69 -8.08 17.87
N ASP A 42 25.77 -7.69 17.20
CA ASP A 42 26.10 -6.29 17.01
C ASP A 42 25.03 -5.58 16.14
N TRP A 43 24.69 -4.36 16.52
CA TRP A 43 23.66 -3.59 15.82
C TRP A 43 23.99 -3.38 14.34
N ASP A 44 25.26 -3.16 13.98
CA ASP A 44 25.63 -2.94 12.59
C ASP A 44 25.49 -4.23 11.77
N CYS A 45 25.63 -5.42 12.39
CA CYS A 45 25.30 -6.69 11.75
C CYS A 45 23.80 -6.77 11.42
N ILE A 46 22.95 -6.57 12.44
CA ILE A 46 21.48 -6.61 12.28
C ILE A 46 21.03 -5.60 11.24
N PHE A 47 21.58 -4.38 11.30
CA PHE A 47 21.19 -3.30 10.41
C PHE A 47 21.59 -3.56 8.96
N ARG A 48 22.74 -4.20 8.70
CA ARG A 48 23.15 -4.63 7.34
C ARG A 48 22.18 -5.65 6.76
N ASP A 49 21.61 -6.52 7.59
CA ASP A 49 20.66 -7.53 7.13
C ASP A 49 19.32 -6.93 6.66
N ILE A 50 18.97 -5.72 7.11
CA ILE A 50 17.80 -5.00 6.59
C ILE A 50 17.93 -4.78 5.07
N GLU A 51 19.06 -4.26 4.59
CA GLU A 51 19.26 -4.04 3.14
C GLU A 51 19.52 -5.34 2.37
N LYS A 52 20.20 -6.31 3.00
CA LYS A 52 20.59 -7.56 2.33
C LYS A 52 19.44 -8.56 2.22
N VAL A 53 18.63 -8.70 3.27
CA VAL A 53 17.64 -9.79 3.40
C VAL A 53 16.21 -9.27 3.26
N ILE A 54 15.91 -8.12 3.89
CA ILE A 54 14.54 -7.60 3.95
C ILE A 54 14.22 -6.79 2.69
N MET A 55 14.97 -5.73 2.40
CA MET A 55 14.67 -4.76 1.35
C MET A 55 14.45 -5.35 -0.06
N PRO A 56 15.15 -6.41 -0.51
CA PRO A 56 14.88 -7.02 -1.81
C PRO A 56 13.47 -7.59 -1.96
N GLY A 57 12.85 -8.01 -0.85
CA GLY A 57 11.48 -8.53 -0.81
C GLY A 57 10.40 -7.53 -0.44
N VAL A 58 10.76 -6.27 -0.16
CA VAL A 58 9.79 -5.23 0.19
C VAL A 58 9.08 -4.73 -1.07
N VAL A 59 7.74 -4.73 -1.05
CA VAL A 59 6.95 -3.91 -1.96
C VAL A 59 6.94 -2.48 -1.42
N HIS A 60 7.45 -1.51 -2.16
CA HIS A 60 7.58 -0.13 -1.67
C HIS A 60 6.28 0.65 -1.83
N TRP A 61 5.34 0.45 -0.89
CA TRP A 61 4.02 1.08 -0.89
C TRP A 61 4.04 2.61 -0.90
N GLN A 62 5.08 3.23 -0.35
CA GLN A 62 5.25 4.70 -0.36
C GLN A 62 5.84 5.21 -1.70
N SER A 63 6.25 4.34 -2.62
CA SER A 63 6.81 4.74 -3.90
C SER A 63 5.81 5.57 -4.71
N PRO A 64 6.24 6.65 -5.39
CA PRO A 64 5.36 7.41 -6.28
C PRO A 64 4.77 6.57 -7.43
N TYR A 65 5.35 5.40 -7.72
CA TYR A 65 4.95 4.49 -8.79
C TYR A 65 4.12 3.28 -8.29
N MET A 66 3.68 3.31 -7.01
CA MET A 66 2.71 2.37 -6.47
C MET A 66 1.29 2.83 -6.85
N HIS A 67 0.56 2.02 -7.62
CA HIS A 67 -0.79 2.33 -8.11
C HIS A 67 -1.81 1.23 -7.82
N ALA A 68 -1.41 0.28 -6.98
CA ALA A 68 -2.19 -0.89 -6.62
C ALA A 68 -3.05 -0.65 -5.36
N TYR A 69 -4.19 -1.33 -5.27
CA TYR A 69 -5.07 -1.38 -4.11
C TYR A 69 -5.53 0.00 -3.59
N TYR A 70 -5.35 0.25 -2.29
CA TYR A 70 -5.62 1.49 -1.58
C TYR A 70 -4.32 1.98 -0.93
N PRO A 71 -4.18 3.30 -0.76
CA PRO A 71 -2.94 3.86 -0.26
C PRO A 71 -2.74 3.55 1.23
N ALA A 72 -1.55 3.07 1.59
CA ALA A 72 -1.11 2.91 2.98
C ALA A 72 -0.39 4.19 3.42
N LEU A 73 -1.08 5.34 3.45
CA LEU A 73 -0.44 6.66 3.61
C LEU A 73 0.30 6.79 4.95
N THR A 74 1.42 7.50 4.93
CA THR A 74 2.14 7.94 6.13
C THR A 74 2.51 9.42 6.02
N SER A 75 2.81 10.03 7.17
CA SER A 75 3.21 11.44 7.27
C SER A 75 4.31 11.60 8.33
N TRP A 76 5.14 12.64 8.21
CA TRP A 76 6.15 12.91 9.24
C TRP A 76 5.56 13.05 10.65
N PRO A 77 4.44 13.79 10.86
CA PRO A 77 3.81 13.85 12.18
C PRO A 77 3.31 12.51 12.70
N SER A 78 2.73 11.65 11.84
CA SER A 78 2.26 10.33 12.29
C SER A 78 3.43 9.44 12.71
N MET A 79 4.54 9.44 11.96
CA MET A 79 5.74 8.68 12.32
C MET A 79 6.36 9.14 13.64
N LEU A 80 6.41 10.46 13.88
CA LEU A 80 6.88 11.01 15.15
C LEU A 80 5.91 10.67 16.31
N GLY A 81 4.60 10.65 16.02
CA GLY A 81 3.57 10.20 16.95
C GLY A 81 3.78 8.75 17.36
N ASP A 82 3.99 7.85 16.40
CA ASP A 82 4.26 6.43 16.66
C ASP A 82 5.56 6.25 17.46
N MET A 83 6.64 6.96 17.08
CA MET A 83 7.90 6.93 17.83
C MET A 83 7.74 7.38 19.29
N LEU A 84 6.93 8.41 19.54
CA LEU A 84 6.66 8.89 20.90
C LEU A 84 5.77 7.90 21.66
N ALA A 85 4.74 7.34 21.00
CA ALA A 85 3.87 6.33 21.60
C ALA A 85 4.66 5.08 22.02
N ASP A 86 5.56 4.60 21.17
CA ASP A 86 6.47 3.48 21.45
C ASP A 86 7.43 3.79 22.61
N ALA A 87 7.94 5.03 22.70
CA ALA A 87 8.82 5.43 23.79
C ALA A 87 8.09 5.50 25.15
N ILE A 88 6.82 5.92 25.15
CA ILE A 88 6.00 5.96 26.37
C ILE A 88 5.55 4.54 26.76
N ASN A 89 5.26 3.67 25.78
CA ASN A 89 4.90 2.27 25.95
C ASN A 89 3.78 2.04 27.01
N ASN A 90 2.70 2.82 26.91
CA ASN A 90 1.61 2.79 27.87
C ASN A 90 0.54 1.74 27.52
N ILE A 91 -0.05 1.11 28.53
CA ILE A 91 -1.14 0.15 28.37
C ILE A 91 -2.46 0.77 28.88
N GLY A 92 -3.20 1.42 27.97
CA GLY A 92 -4.42 2.16 28.26
C GLY A 92 -5.72 1.34 28.30
N PHE A 93 -5.74 0.17 28.96
CA PHE A 93 -6.97 -0.66 29.01
C PHE A 93 -8.07 -0.15 29.95
N THR A 94 -7.72 0.76 30.88
CA THR A 94 -8.70 1.55 31.64
C THR A 94 -8.25 3.01 31.71
N TRP A 95 -9.18 3.90 32.01
CA TRP A 95 -8.87 5.30 32.30
C TRP A 95 -7.82 5.43 33.41
N ALA A 96 -7.91 4.64 34.47
CA ALA A 96 -6.95 4.69 35.58
C ALA A 96 -5.53 4.23 35.17
N SER A 97 -5.42 3.32 34.19
CA SER A 97 -4.13 2.87 33.66
C SER A 97 -3.43 3.98 32.85
N SER A 98 -4.20 4.82 32.15
CA SER A 98 -3.68 5.98 31.44
C SER A 98 -4.78 7.01 31.14
N PRO A 99 -4.96 8.01 32.01
CA PRO A 99 -5.97 9.05 31.78
C PRO A 99 -5.70 9.82 30.49
N ALA A 100 -4.43 10.13 30.22
CA ALA A 100 -4.03 10.90 29.04
C ALA A 100 -4.38 10.17 27.73
N CYS A 101 -4.25 8.83 27.67
CA CYS A 101 -4.65 8.07 26.48
C CYS A 101 -6.15 8.18 26.23
N THR A 102 -6.98 7.90 27.24
CA THR A 102 -8.44 7.92 27.09
C THR A 102 -8.97 9.31 26.78
N GLU A 103 -8.54 10.32 27.53
CA GLU A 103 -9.03 11.69 27.35
C GLU A 103 -8.62 12.25 25.98
N LEU A 104 -7.38 12.02 25.56
CA LEU A 104 -6.91 12.49 24.25
C LEU A 104 -7.65 11.78 23.10
N GLU A 105 -7.89 10.48 23.21
CA GLU A 105 -8.64 9.73 22.20
C GLU A 105 -10.06 10.29 22.03
N MET A 106 -10.79 10.52 23.13
CA MET A 106 -12.13 11.10 23.07
C MET A 106 -12.15 12.47 22.40
N ASN A 107 -11.20 13.35 22.76
CA ASN A 107 -11.07 14.68 22.17
C ASN A 107 -10.76 14.63 20.67
N VAL A 108 -9.81 13.77 20.26
CA VAL A 108 -9.43 13.61 18.84
C VAL A 108 -10.58 13.03 18.02
N MET A 109 -11.34 12.08 18.58
CA MET A 109 -12.52 11.52 17.91
C MET A 109 -13.63 12.56 17.73
N ASP A 110 -13.84 13.46 18.69
CA ASP A 110 -14.74 14.59 18.53
C ASP A 110 -14.28 15.56 17.44
N TRP A 111 -12.97 15.85 17.37
CA TRP A 111 -12.41 16.67 16.29
C TRP A 111 -12.63 16.02 14.93
N LEU A 112 -12.43 14.70 14.82
CA LEU A 112 -12.67 13.95 13.60
C LEU A 112 -14.15 13.98 13.19
N CYS A 113 -15.07 13.75 14.13
CA CYS A 113 -16.51 13.81 13.86
C CYS A 113 -16.92 15.20 13.32
N LYS A 114 -16.42 16.27 13.94
CA LYS A 114 -16.65 17.65 13.49
C LYS A 114 -16.07 17.91 12.10
N ALA A 115 -14.84 17.45 11.83
CA ALA A 115 -14.20 17.59 10.53
C ALA A 115 -14.95 16.84 9.41
N LEU A 116 -15.58 15.71 9.74
CA LEU A 116 -16.43 14.94 8.83
C LEU A 116 -17.86 15.50 8.70
N GLY A 117 -18.24 16.50 9.51
CA GLY A 117 -19.59 17.05 9.54
C GLY A 117 -20.64 16.07 10.09
N LEU A 118 -20.23 15.15 10.98
CA LEU A 118 -21.15 14.19 11.58
C LEU A 118 -22.12 14.88 12.56
N PRO A 119 -23.35 14.35 12.70
CA PRO A 119 -24.30 14.82 13.70
C PRO A 119 -23.74 14.83 15.12
N THR A 120 -24.17 15.79 15.93
CA THR A 120 -23.65 15.99 17.30
C THR A 120 -23.88 14.81 18.24
N PHE A 121 -24.86 13.93 17.97
CA PHE A 121 -25.11 12.73 18.77
C PHE A 121 -24.03 11.64 18.63
N PHE A 122 -23.03 11.82 17.75
CA PHE A 122 -21.83 10.98 17.67
C PHE A 122 -20.68 11.47 18.57
N LEU A 123 -20.77 12.67 19.14
CA LEU A 123 -19.69 13.29 19.93
C LEU A 123 -19.69 12.76 21.36
N HIS A 124 -18.50 12.61 21.95
CA HIS A 124 -18.32 12.21 23.36
C HIS A 124 -18.76 13.30 24.34
N HIS A 125 -18.43 14.57 24.05
CA HIS A 125 -18.57 15.66 25.04
C HIS A 125 -19.81 16.55 24.82
N HIS A 126 -20.68 16.24 23.87
CA HIS A 126 -21.87 17.05 23.61
C HIS A 126 -22.99 16.74 24.62
N PRO A 127 -23.63 17.74 25.26
CA PRO A 127 -24.62 17.51 26.32
C PRO A 127 -25.79 16.60 25.93
N ASP A 128 -26.25 16.72 24.67
CA ASP A 128 -27.36 15.92 24.12
C ASP A 128 -26.91 14.63 23.44
N SER A 129 -25.63 14.27 23.53
CA SER A 129 -25.08 13.08 22.90
C SER A 129 -24.99 11.91 23.87
N THR A 130 -25.25 10.71 23.34
CA THR A 130 -24.98 9.43 24.02
C THR A 130 -24.03 8.56 23.20
N GLY A 131 -23.51 9.10 22.09
CA GLY A 131 -22.56 8.42 21.21
C GLY A 131 -21.11 8.65 21.61
N GLY A 132 -20.22 8.18 20.73
CA GLY A 132 -18.78 8.34 20.86
C GLY A 132 -18.06 7.56 19.76
N GLY A 133 -16.76 7.82 19.63
CA GLY A 133 -15.86 7.11 18.73
C GLY A 133 -14.68 6.51 19.47
N ILE A 134 -14.17 5.39 18.97
CA ILE A 134 -12.93 4.78 19.48
C ILE A 134 -11.95 4.57 18.32
N LEU A 135 -10.65 4.64 18.61
CA LEU A 135 -9.61 4.29 17.67
C LEU A 135 -9.40 2.78 17.67
N GLN A 136 -9.43 2.18 16.48
CA GLN A 136 -9.22 0.75 16.28
C GLN A 136 -8.13 0.54 15.23
N LEU A 137 -7.36 -0.53 15.39
CA LEU A 137 -6.20 -0.83 14.56
C LEU A 137 -6.56 -1.02 13.07
N CYS A 138 -7.71 -1.64 12.79
CA CYS A 138 -8.20 -1.76 11.42
C CYS A 138 -9.72 -1.81 11.39
N ALA A 139 -10.31 -1.33 10.29
CA ALA A 139 -11.76 -1.37 10.06
C ALA A 139 -12.32 -2.79 10.20
N THR A 140 -11.52 -3.76 9.78
CA THR A 140 -11.87 -5.17 9.71
C THR A 140 -11.80 -5.89 11.06
N LEU A 141 -11.11 -5.36 12.07
CA LEU A 141 -11.26 -5.86 13.45
C LEU A 141 -12.65 -5.48 14.01
N GLY A 142 -13.30 -4.47 13.42
CA GLY A 142 -14.70 -4.13 13.65
C GLY A 142 -15.72 -4.92 12.81
N THR A 143 -15.33 -5.65 11.74
CA THR A 143 -16.28 -6.32 10.81
C THR A 143 -15.85 -7.66 10.15
N THR A 144 -14.64 -8.21 10.37
CA THR A 144 -13.99 -9.42 9.74
C THR A 144 -13.68 -9.30 8.22
N GLY A 145 -12.61 -9.83 7.59
CA GLY A 145 -11.28 -10.34 7.98
C GLY A 145 -10.16 -9.83 7.01
N VAL A 146 -8.89 -9.88 7.44
CA VAL A 146 -7.70 -9.39 6.72
C VAL A 146 -7.36 -10.21 5.46
N CYS A 147 -6.83 -9.49 4.45
CA CYS A 147 -6.18 -9.97 3.22
C CYS A 147 -7.03 -10.87 2.29
N ALA A 148 -7.35 -10.33 1.11
CA ALA A 148 -7.76 -11.16 -0.03
C ALA A 148 -6.59 -12.09 -0.42
N PHE A 149 -6.77 -13.40 -0.22
CA PHE A 149 -5.98 -14.40 -0.90
C PHE A 149 -6.62 -14.64 -2.28
N ASP A 150 -6.01 -14.09 -3.33
CA ASP A 150 -6.38 -14.45 -4.70
C ASP A 150 -5.60 -15.71 -5.11
N ASN A 151 -6.29 -16.81 -5.40
CA ASN A 151 -5.69 -18.00 -5.99
C ASN A 151 -5.38 -17.73 -7.48
N LEU A 152 -4.19 -17.20 -7.76
CA LEU A 152 -3.75 -16.82 -9.11
C LEU A 152 -3.80 -17.98 -10.13
N SER A 153 -3.71 -19.24 -9.68
CA SER A 153 -3.84 -20.43 -10.54
C SER A 153 -5.26 -20.64 -11.08
N GLU A 154 -6.30 -20.24 -10.33
CA GLU A 154 -7.70 -20.41 -10.72
C GLU A 154 -8.21 -19.28 -11.62
N LEU A 155 -7.57 -18.11 -11.59
CA LEU A 155 -7.89 -16.98 -12.46
C LEU A 155 -7.51 -17.23 -13.91
N GLY A 156 -6.39 -17.93 -14.18
CA GLY A 156 -5.86 -18.14 -15.53
C GLY A 156 -6.86 -18.72 -16.56
N PRO A 157 -7.59 -19.82 -16.22
CA PRO A 157 -8.55 -20.44 -17.14
C PRO A 157 -9.79 -19.59 -17.47
N VAL A 158 -10.38 -18.91 -16.47
CA VAL A 158 -11.57 -18.03 -16.67
C VAL A 158 -11.26 -16.84 -17.58
N CYS A 159 -10.01 -16.39 -17.51
CA CYS A 159 -9.51 -15.24 -18.24
C CYS A 159 -9.25 -15.50 -19.73
N THR A 160 -8.91 -16.75 -20.08
CA THR A 160 -8.63 -17.15 -21.47
C THR A 160 -9.90 -17.37 -22.28
N SER A 161 -11.03 -17.68 -21.63
CA SER A 161 -12.31 -17.90 -22.31
C SER A 161 -13.05 -16.63 -22.76
N GLU A 162 -12.65 -15.43 -22.29
CA GLU A 162 -13.44 -14.19 -22.48
C GLU A 162 -12.71 -13.02 -23.16
N GLY A 163 -11.55 -13.25 -23.80
CA GLY A 163 -10.84 -12.20 -24.56
C GLY A 163 -10.01 -11.22 -23.72
N ASN A 164 -9.77 -11.53 -22.44
CA ASN A 164 -9.01 -10.68 -21.51
C ASN A 164 -7.48 -10.88 -21.57
N ALA A 165 -6.99 -11.78 -22.44
CA ALA A 165 -5.60 -12.22 -22.48
C ALA A 165 -4.62 -11.07 -22.80
N LEU A 166 -4.97 -10.16 -23.71
CA LEU A 166 -4.11 -9.04 -24.08
C LEU A 166 -3.91 -8.05 -22.91
N THR A 167 -5.02 -7.64 -22.26
CA THR A 167 -4.99 -6.74 -21.11
C THR A 167 -4.21 -7.36 -19.93
N GLN A 168 -4.31 -8.67 -19.75
CA GLN A 168 -3.54 -9.38 -18.73
C GLN A 168 -2.05 -9.44 -19.03
N GLU A 169 -1.69 -9.67 -20.29
CA GLU A 169 -0.29 -9.69 -20.68
C GLU A 169 0.35 -8.31 -20.48
N LEU A 170 -0.38 -7.23 -20.81
CA LEU A 170 0.06 -5.86 -20.49
C LEU A 170 0.29 -5.67 -18.99
N LEU A 171 -0.71 -6.00 -18.16
CA LEU A 171 -0.60 -5.91 -16.70
C LEU A 171 0.58 -6.71 -16.15
N ARG A 172 0.77 -7.94 -16.66
CA ARG A 172 1.84 -8.84 -16.27
C ARG A 172 3.21 -8.25 -16.62
N ARG A 173 3.39 -7.69 -17.82
CA ARG A 173 4.66 -7.07 -18.23
C ARG A 173 4.97 -5.81 -17.44
N LEU A 174 3.98 -4.93 -17.23
CA LEU A 174 4.14 -3.72 -16.43
C LEU A 174 4.57 -4.06 -15.00
N THR A 175 3.86 -4.97 -14.34
CA THR A 175 4.16 -5.38 -12.97
C THR A 175 5.50 -6.10 -12.87
N ARG A 176 5.80 -7.04 -13.79
CA ARG A 176 7.08 -7.78 -13.79
C ARG A 176 8.30 -6.88 -14.03
N SER A 177 8.12 -5.73 -14.67
CA SER A 177 9.23 -4.77 -14.85
C SER A 177 9.70 -4.16 -13.52
N GLY A 178 8.85 -4.17 -12.49
CA GLY A 178 9.10 -3.53 -11.20
C GLY A 178 9.09 -2.00 -11.23
N THR A 179 8.79 -1.39 -12.39
CA THR A 179 8.77 0.08 -12.54
C THR A 179 7.50 0.72 -11.99
N MET A 180 6.40 -0.04 -11.96
CA MET A 180 5.12 0.34 -11.40
C MET A 180 4.38 -0.90 -10.92
N TYR A 181 3.48 -0.72 -9.94
CA TYR A 181 2.59 -1.80 -9.51
C TYR A 181 1.13 -1.41 -9.74
N LEU A 182 0.43 -2.22 -10.53
CA LEU A 182 -0.97 -2.03 -10.91
C LEU A 182 -1.76 -3.27 -10.53
N VAL A 183 -3.07 -3.12 -10.35
CA VAL A 183 -3.99 -4.23 -10.06
C VAL A 183 -5.09 -4.32 -11.11
N PRO A 184 -5.60 -5.53 -11.39
CA PRO A 184 -6.78 -5.68 -12.22
C PRO A 184 -8.06 -5.38 -11.43
N ALA A 185 -9.14 -5.13 -12.16
CA ALA A 185 -10.51 -5.30 -11.68
C ALA A 185 -11.34 -5.92 -12.81
N ASP A 186 -12.38 -6.64 -12.43
CA ASP A 186 -13.31 -7.25 -13.38
C ASP A 186 -14.66 -6.52 -13.30
N ILE A 187 -15.11 -5.95 -14.41
CA ILE A 187 -16.42 -5.28 -14.54
C ILE A 187 -17.14 -5.91 -15.72
N ASP A 188 -18.34 -6.46 -15.50
CA ASP A 188 -19.16 -7.10 -16.53
C ASP A 188 -18.35 -8.04 -17.44
N ARG A 189 -17.55 -8.93 -16.81
CA ARG A 189 -16.68 -9.93 -17.48
C ARG A 189 -15.49 -9.37 -18.25
N LYS A 190 -15.26 -8.06 -18.23
CA LYS A 190 -14.08 -7.42 -18.79
C LYS A 190 -13.04 -7.17 -17.72
N ARG A 191 -11.80 -7.56 -18.00
CA ARG A 191 -10.66 -7.21 -17.17
C ARG A 191 -10.15 -5.83 -17.52
N ILE A 192 -10.00 -5.00 -16.50
CA ILE A 192 -9.57 -3.62 -16.59
C ILE A 192 -8.35 -3.43 -15.70
N ILE A 193 -7.32 -2.76 -16.22
CA ILE A 193 -6.18 -2.33 -15.39
C ILE A 193 -6.62 -1.10 -14.60
N ARG A 194 -6.42 -1.10 -13.29
CA ARG A 194 -6.68 0.07 -12.43
C ARG A 194 -5.39 0.85 -12.22
N PHE A 195 -5.42 2.13 -12.59
CA PHE A 195 -4.38 3.09 -12.26
C PHE A 195 -4.91 4.06 -11.21
N THR A 196 -4.34 4.03 -10.01
CA THR A 196 -4.76 4.89 -8.88
C THR A 196 -3.56 5.65 -8.35
N VAL A 197 -3.69 6.95 -8.07
CA VAL A 197 -2.63 7.69 -7.36
C VAL A 197 -2.70 7.32 -5.87
N THR A 198 -1.70 6.60 -5.36
CA THR A 198 -1.71 6.06 -3.98
C THR A 198 -0.60 6.58 -3.07
N SER A 199 0.42 7.26 -3.61
CA SER A 199 1.48 7.85 -2.79
C SER A 199 1.34 9.37 -2.74
N GLN A 200 1.59 9.94 -1.56
CA GLN A 200 1.75 11.38 -1.35
C GLN A 200 3.00 11.96 -2.00
N LEU A 201 3.91 11.11 -2.50
CA LEU A 201 5.13 11.52 -3.20
C LEU A 201 4.97 11.56 -4.72
N THR A 202 3.82 11.11 -5.26
CA THR A 202 3.51 11.11 -6.69
C THR A 202 3.29 12.55 -7.19
N THR A 203 4.03 12.96 -8.23
CA THR A 203 3.84 14.25 -8.90
C THR A 203 3.11 14.12 -10.25
N SER A 204 2.76 15.26 -10.88
CA SER A 204 2.23 15.28 -12.25
C SER A 204 3.18 14.65 -13.27
N GLU A 205 4.48 14.89 -13.11
CA GLU A 205 5.52 14.37 -13.98
C GLU A 205 5.61 12.84 -13.86
N ASP A 206 5.46 12.31 -12.65
CA ASP A 206 5.41 10.86 -12.41
C ASP A 206 4.21 10.24 -13.15
N ILE A 207 3.02 10.85 -13.11
CA ILE A 207 1.83 10.37 -13.84
C ILE A 207 2.05 10.39 -15.35
N ILE A 208 2.63 11.46 -15.89
CA ILE A 208 2.91 11.58 -17.33
C ILE A 208 3.93 10.53 -17.77
N ARG A 209 4.98 10.31 -16.97
CA ARG A 209 5.99 9.27 -17.19
C ARG A 209 5.34 7.89 -17.23
N ASP A 210 4.54 7.55 -16.24
CA ASP A 210 3.93 6.23 -16.13
C ASP A 210 2.92 5.98 -17.25
N TRP A 211 2.17 7.01 -17.67
CA TRP A 211 1.33 6.96 -18.86
C TRP A 211 2.12 6.67 -20.14
N ASN A 212 3.30 7.29 -20.30
CA ASN A 212 4.17 7.02 -21.44
C ASN A 212 4.69 5.59 -21.45
N ILE A 213 5.03 5.04 -20.27
CA ILE A 213 5.46 3.64 -20.13
C ILE A 213 4.32 2.68 -20.51
N ILE A 214 3.10 2.92 -19.99
CA ILE A 214 1.91 2.11 -20.31
C ILE A 214 1.63 2.15 -21.81
N ARG A 215 1.59 3.34 -22.41
CA ARG A 215 1.36 3.50 -23.86
C ARG A 215 2.40 2.76 -24.68
N LYS A 216 3.69 2.93 -24.37
CA LYS A 216 4.77 2.26 -25.08
C LYS A 216 4.63 0.74 -25.01
N MET A 217 4.45 0.19 -23.81
CA MET A 217 4.29 -1.26 -23.61
C MET A 217 3.06 -1.81 -24.34
N ALA A 218 1.96 -1.06 -24.35
CA ALA A 218 0.74 -1.41 -25.06
C ALA A 218 0.94 -1.41 -26.59
N THR A 219 1.63 -0.39 -27.13
CA THR A 219 1.99 -0.32 -28.56
C THR A 219 2.91 -1.47 -28.96
N ASP A 220 3.94 -1.74 -28.16
CA ASP A 220 4.88 -2.85 -28.41
C ASP A 220 4.16 -4.20 -28.41
N LEU A 221 3.19 -4.39 -27.50
CA LEU A 221 2.36 -5.59 -27.44
C LEU A 221 1.46 -5.78 -28.66
N LEU A 222 0.78 -4.71 -29.11
CA LEU A 222 -0.10 -4.77 -30.29
C LEU A 222 0.66 -5.05 -31.60
N ALA A 223 1.97 -4.77 -31.62
CA ALA A 223 2.81 -5.06 -32.77
C ALA A 223 3.26 -6.54 -32.86
N GLU A 224 2.98 -7.37 -31.84
CA GLU A 224 3.31 -8.79 -31.87
C GLU A 224 2.30 -9.57 -32.73
N ASP A 225 2.79 -10.44 -33.64
CA ASP A 225 2.00 -11.24 -34.61
C ASP A 225 0.91 -12.16 -34.00
N ARG A 226 0.88 -12.26 -32.67
CA ARG A 226 -0.05 -13.11 -31.91
C ARG A 226 -1.40 -12.44 -31.59
N TRP A 227 -1.55 -11.13 -31.84
CA TRP A 227 -2.75 -10.36 -31.51
C TRP A 227 -3.42 -9.82 -32.78
N GLN A 228 -4.75 -9.65 -32.74
CA GLN A 228 -5.54 -9.18 -33.88
C GLN A 228 -5.75 -7.67 -33.80
N SER A 229 -5.98 -7.03 -34.95
CA SER A 229 -6.24 -5.58 -35.04
C SER A 229 -7.52 -5.11 -34.34
N SER A 230 -8.41 -6.03 -33.96
CA SER A 230 -9.62 -5.77 -33.17
C SER A 230 -9.39 -5.81 -31.65
N ASP A 231 -8.21 -6.23 -31.18
CA ASP A 231 -7.93 -6.36 -29.76
C ASP A 231 -7.74 -4.98 -29.12
N VAL A 232 -8.38 -4.76 -27.97
CA VAL A 232 -8.37 -3.48 -27.25
C VAL A 232 -7.94 -3.66 -25.80
N PHE A 233 -7.22 -2.66 -25.26
CA PHE A 233 -6.90 -2.59 -23.84
C PHE A 233 -7.99 -1.86 -23.07
N TYR A 234 -8.27 -2.31 -21.85
CA TYR A 234 -9.13 -1.59 -20.92
C TYR A 234 -8.32 -1.07 -19.73
N LEU A 235 -8.33 0.25 -19.55
CA LEU A 235 -7.64 0.94 -18.47
C LEU A 235 -8.57 1.97 -17.82
N LEU A 236 -8.58 1.99 -16.50
CA LEU A 236 -9.38 2.92 -15.70
C LEU A 236 -8.47 3.77 -14.83
N PHE A 237 -8.56 5.09 -15.00
CA PHE A 237 -7.81 6.08 -14.24
C PHE A 237 -8.63 6.64 -13.07
N PHE A 238 -8.10 6.51 -11.86
CA PHE A 238 -8.56 7.20 -10.67
C PHE A 238 -7.54 8.28 -10.29
N ILE A 239 -7.70 9.46 -10.90
CA ILE A 239 -6.94 10.66 -10.52
C ILE A 239 -7.87 11.54 -9.69
N ARG A 240 -7.63 11.58 -8.37
CA ARG A 240 -8.37 12.49 -7.50
C ARG A 240 -7.84 13.91 -7.74
N TYR A 241 -8.62 14.73 -8.44
CA TYR A 241 -8.29 16.10 -8.88
C TYR A 241 -7.94 17.10 -7.74
N HIS A 242 -7.94 16.68 -6.46
CA HIS A 242 -7.73 17.55 -5.31
C HIS A 242 -6.27 17.71 -4.86
N PHE A 243 -5.31 17.01 -5.49
CA PHE A 243 -3.89 17.09 -5.12
C PHE A 243 -3.06 18.09 -5.95
N PHE A 244 -3.67 18.82 -6.89
CA PHE A 244 -2.99 19.79 -7.77
C PHE A 244 -3.41 21.25 -7.53
N LYS A 245 -3.68 21.64 -6.28
CA LYS A 245 -3.89 23.05 -5.91
C LYS A 245 -2.80 23.53 -4.98
#